data_AF-A0A3D6DK42-F1
#
_entry.id   AF-A0A3D6DK42-F1
#
_cell.length_a   1.000
_cell.length_b   1.000
_cell.length_c   1.000
_cell.angle_alpha   90.00
_cell.angle_beta   90.00
_cell.angle_gamma   90.00
#
_symmetry.space_group_name_H-M   'P 1'
#
loop_
_entity.id
_entity.type
_entity.pdbx_description
1 polymer ?
#
loop_
_entity_poly.entity_id
_entity_poly.type
_entity_poly.pdbx_seq_one_letter_code
_entity_poly.pdbx_strand_id
1 'polypeptide(L)'
;VVEKKKKADLLDNIVPQYLILKPSLLGGFKACEEWISLAEERSIDWWVTSALESNIGLNAIAQWTFSLNVKSHQGLGTGGLFTNNFNCPLEVRKGHLTFNSNHKWETPFV
;
A
#
# COMPACT_ATOMS: atom_id res chain seq x y z
N VAL A 1 -6.04 0.93 17.99
CA VAL A 1 -6.33 0.03 16.84
C VAL A 1 -7.81 -0.31 16.89
N VAL A 2 -8.54 -0.20 15.77
CA VAL A 2 -9.98 -0.52 15.73
C VAL A 2 -10.16 -2.03 15.93
N GLU A 3 -11.05 -2.43 16.83
CA GLU A 3 -11.38 -3.82 17.09
C GLU A 3 -11.93 -4.51 15.82
N LYS A 4 -11.51 -5.77 15.56
CA LYS A 4 -11.94 -6.53 14.37
C LYS A 4 -13.45 -6.57 14.18
N LYS A 5 -14.20 -6.72 15.28
CA LYS A 5 -15.67 -6.73 15.26
C LYS A 5 -16.24 -5.45 14.66
N LYS A 6 -15.73 -4.27 15.05
CA LYS A 6 -16.20 -2.99 14.52
C LYS A 6 -15.91 -2.83 13.02
N LYS A 7 -14.82 -3.43 12.53
CA LYS A 7 -14.52 -3.47 11.09
C LYS A 7 -15.51 -4.34 10.33
N ALA A 8 -15.79 -5.55 10.83
CA ALA A 8 -16.78 -6.45 10.25
C ALA A 8 -18.17 -5.80 10.22
N ASP A 9 -18.61 -5.25 11.37
CA ASP A 9 -19.88 -4.54 11.48
C ASP A 9 -19.96 -3.39 10.46
N LEU A 10 -18.86 -2.65 10.23
CA LEU A 10 -18.84 -1.58 9.23
C LEU A 10 -19.06 -2.10 7.80
N LEU A 11 -18.39 -3.19 7.42
CA LEU A 11 -18.53 -3.79 6.09
C LEU A 11 -19.93 -4.37 5.87
N ASP A 12 -20.50 -5.01 6.89
CA ASP A 12 -21.84 -5.61 6.83
C ASP A 12 -22.94 -4.55 6.70
N ASN A 13 -22.71 -3.34 7.25
CA ASN A 13 -23.66 -2.23 7.15
C ASN A 13 -23.56 -1.47 5.82
N ILE A 14 -22.35 -1.22 5.32
CA ILE A 14 -22.15 -0.39 4.12
C ILE A 14 -22.26 -1.22 2.83
N VAL A 15 -21.84 -2.49 2.89
CA VAL A 15 -21.74 -3.39 1.73
C VAL A 15 -21.04 -2.70 0.53
N PRO A 16 -19.83 -2.16 0.72
CA PRO A 16 -19.14 -1.43 -0.34
C PRO A 16 -18.70 -2.38 -1.45
N GLN A 17 -18.61 -1.87 -2.68
CA GLN A 17 -18.05 -2.65 -3.79
C GLN A 17 -16.53 -2.80 -3.67
N TYR A 18 -15.86 -1.80 -3.07
CA TYR A 18 -14.41 -1.75 -2.98
C TYR A 18 -13.90 -1.18 -1.65
N LEU A 19 -12.71 -1.61 -1.23
CA LEU A 19 -11.89 -0.95 -0.22
C LEU A 19 -10.62 -0.35 -0.82
N ILE A 20 -10.25 0.84 -0.33
CA ILE A 20 -8.95 1.47 -0.59
C ILE A 20 -8.10 1.37 0.66
N LEU A 21 -6.99 0.63 0.58
CA LEU A 21 -6.12 0.37 1.71
C LEU A 21 -4.92 1.32 1.69
N LYS A 22 -4.76 2.09 2.76
CA LYS A 22 -3.64 3.02 2.99
C LYS A 22 -2.89 2.60 4.25
N PRO A 23 -1.79 1.83 4.15
CA PRO A 23 -1.12 1.24 5.30
C PRO A 23 -0.73 2.23 6.40
N SER A 24 -0.18 3.38 6.03
CA SER A 24 0.22 4.43 6.98
C SER A 24 -0.94 5.00 7.81
N LEU A 25 -2.15 5.04 7.25
CA LEU A 25 -3.36 5.53 7.95
C LEU A 25 -4.05 4.45 8.79
N LEU A 26 -3.92 3.19 8.37
CA LEU A 26 -4.58 2.05 9.03
C LEU A 26 -3.77 1.47 10.20
N GLY A 27 -2.52 1.89 10.36
CA GLY A 27 -1.62 1.39 11.42
C GLY A 27 -0.71 0.24 10.96
N GLY A 28 -0.40 0.17 9.66
CA GLY A 28 0.56 -0.76 9.07
C GLY A 28 -0.07 -1.93 8.30
N PHE A 29 0.80 -2.81 7.78
CA PHE A 29 0.41 -3.92 6.90
C PHE A 29 -0.52 -4.93 7.58
N LYS A 30 -0.23 -5.32 8.82
CA LYS A 30 -1.08 -6.25 9.59
C LYS A 30 -2.51 -5.75 9.75
N ALA A 31 -2.70 -4.43 9.92
CA ALA A 31 -4.03 -3.85 9.99
C ALA A 31 -4.75 -3.90 8.63
N CYS A 32 -4.02 -3.76 7.53
CA CYS A 32 -4.55 -3.91 6.17
C CYS A 32 -4.90 -5.36 5.85
N GLU A 33 -4.07 -6.33 6.23
CA GLU A 33 -4.33 -7.77 6.07
C GLU A 33 -5.62 -8.20 6.75
N GLU A 34 -5.92 -7.63 7.92
CA GLU A 34 -7.21 -7.86 8.59
C GLU A 34 -8.39 -7.29 7.80
N TRP A 35 -8.24 -6.11 7.17
CA TRP A 35 -9.26 -5.56 6.27
C TRP A 35 -9.42 -6.39 5.01
N ILE A 36 -8.32 -6.86 4.43
CA ILE A 36 -8.30 -7.75 3.24
C ILE A 36 -9.08 -9.03 3.54
N SER A 37 -8.75 -9.72 4.64
CA SER A 37 -9.42 -10.94 5.07
C SER A 37 -10.93 -10.73 5.24
N LEU A 38 -11.34 -9.64 5.89
CA LEU A 38 -12.77 -9.34 6.09
C LEU A 38 -13.49 -8.98 4.78
N ALA A 39 -12.80 -8.33 3.85
CA ALA A 39 -13.33 -7.98 2.54
C ALA A 39 -13.50 -9.21 1.65
N GLU A 40 -12.50 -10.10 1.59
CA GLU A 40 -12.54 -11.34 0.83
C GLU A 40 -13.66 -12.27 1.30
N GLU A 41 -13.87 -12.40 2.62
CA GLU A 41 -15.01 -13.13 3.21
C GLU A 41 -16.38 -12.64 2.70
N ARG A 42 -16.46 -11.38 2.25
CA ARG A 42 -17.68 -10.70 1.80
C ARG A 42 -17.70 -10.47 0.29
N SER A 43 -16.72 -11.01 -0.45
CA SER A 43 -16.56 -10.75 -1.89
C SER A 43 -16.47 -9.25 -2.21
N ILE A 44 -15.83 -8.47 -1.33
CA ILE A 44 -15.54 -7.05 -1.52
C ILE A 44 -14.14 -6.95 -2.11
N ASP A 45 -14.03 -6.33 -3.27
CA ASP A 45 -12.74 -6.10 -3.93
C ASP A 45 -11.93 -5.03 -3.19
N TRP A 46 -10.62 -4.98 -3.42
CA TRP A 46 -9.76 -3.98 -2.77
C TRP A 46 -8.51 -3.69 -3.59
N TRP A 47 -7.90 -2.55 -3.32
CA TRP A 47 -6.55 -2.22 -3.80
C TRP A 47 -5.78 -1.38 -2.78
N VAL A 48 -4.47 -1.38 -2.93
CA VAL A 48 -3.53 -0.63 -2.09
C VAL A 48 -3.21 0.71 -2.72
N THR A 49 -3.09 1.73 -1.89
CA THR A 49 -2.60 3.05 -2.29
C THR A 49 -1.57 3.56 -1.31
N SER A 50 -0.67 4.41 -1.80
CA SER A 50 0.19 5.22 -0.94
C SER A 50 -0.59 6.43 -0.39
N ALA A 51 -0.04 7.08 0.62
CA ALA A 51 -0.62 8.24 1.29
C ALA A 51 0.45 9.29 1.64
N LEU A 52 1.22 9.71 0.62
CA LEU A 52 2.27 10.73 0.73
C LEU A 52 3.45 10.30 1.62
N GLU A 53 3.80 9.02 1.63
CA GLU A 53 5.02 8.56 2.26
C GLU A 53 6.27 9.04 1.51
N SER A 54 7.39 9.15 2.23
CA SER A 54 8.72 9.21 1.61
C SER A 54 8.99 7.93 0.80
N ASN A 55 10.08 7.92 0.03
CA ASN A 55 10.47 6.76 -0.76
C ASN A 55 10.74 5.51 0.09
N ILE A 56 11.09 5.66 1.38
CA ILE A 56 11.20 4.54 2.32
C ILE A 56 9.84 3.86 2.50
N GLY A 57 8.82 4.63 2.83
CA GLY A 57 7.47 4.09 3.04
C GLY A 57 6.85 3.58 1.74
N LEU A 58 7.02 4.30 0.62
CA LEU A 58 6.54 3.85 -0.68
C LEU A 58 7.20 2.52 -1.09
N ASN A 59 8.51 2.36 -0.87
CA ASN A 59 9.19 1.10 -1.15
C ASN A 59 8.65 -0.05 -0.29
N ALA A 60 8.43 0.18 1.01
CA ALA A 60 7.83 -0.83 1.87
C ALA A 60 6.42 -1.24 1.40
N ILE A 61 5.58 -0.26 1.05
CA ILE A 61 4.22 -0.51 0.54
C ILE A 61 4.27 -1.24 -0.80
N ALA A 62 5.17 -0.86 -1.71
CA ALA A 62 5.30 -1.49 -3.03
C ALA A 62 5.70 -2.98 -2.92
N GLN A 63 6.68 -3.29 -2.08
CA GLN A 63 7.12 -4.67 -1.85
C GLN A 63 6.04 -5.51 -1.17
N TRP A 64 5.38 -4.97 -0.14
CA TRP A 64 4.24 -5.64 0.49
C TRP A 64 3.12 -5.89 -0.52
N THR A 65 2.75 -4.88 -1.32
CA THR A 65 1.70 -5.01 -2.35
C THR A 65 2.05 -6.09 -3.38
N PHE A 66 3.31 -6.16 -3.82
CA PHE A 66 3.78 -7.21 -4.73
C PHE A 66 3.62 -8.61 -4.11
N SER A 67 3.88 -8.76 -2.81
CA SER A 67 3.75 -10.04 -2.10
C SER A 67 2.33 -10.59 -2.04
N LEU A 68 1.31 -9.72 -2.15
CA LEU A 68 -0.10 -10.09 -2.18
C LEU A 68 -0.55 -10.68 -3.53
N ASN A 69 0.32 -10.63 -4.55
CA ASN A 69 0.08 -11.20 -5.88
C ASN A 69 -1.23 -10.72 -6.55
N VAL A 70 -1.61 -9.47 -6.29
CA VAL A 70 -2.83 -8.86 -6.85
C VAL A 70 -2.60 -8.45 -8.30
N LYS A 71 -3.54 -8.78 -9.18
CA LYS A 71 -3.45 -8.48 -10.64
C LYS A 71 -4.09 -7.15 -11.06
N SER A 72 -4.87 -6.53 -10.18
CA SER A 72 -5.52 -5.24 -10.45
C SER A 72 -4.55 -4.07 -10.29
N HIS A 73 -4.92 -2.91 -10.84
CA HIS A 73 -4.16 -1.68 -10.70
C HIS A 73 -4.10 -1.21 -9.25
N GLN A 74 -2.93 -0.69 -8.85
CA GLN A 74 -2.66 -0.18 -7.50
C GLN A 74 -2.37 1.32 -7.57
N GLY A 75 -2.79 2.08 -6.56
CA GLY A 75 -2.57 3.53 -6.50
C GLY A 75 -1.27 3.91 -5.79
N LEU A 76 -0.14 3.43 -6.31
CA LEU A 76 1.19 3.69 -5.78
C LEU A 76 1.88 4.80 -6.60
N GLY A 77 2.81 5.56 -5.98
CA GLY A 77 3.70 6.46 -6.73
C GLY A 77 3.91 7.87 -6.15
N THR A 78 3.38 8.18 -4.96
CA THR A 78 3.48 9.54 -4.37
C THR A 78 4.90 9.98 -3.99
N GLY A 79 5.89 9.08 -4.02
CA GLY A 79 7.28 9.39 -3.66
C GLY A 79 7.95 10.44 -4.56
N GLY A 80 7.50 10.60 -5.80
CA GLY A 80 8.04 11.60 -6.72
C GLY A 80 7.64 13.07 -6.43
N LEU A 81 6.82 13.32 -5.39
CA LEU A 81 6.29 14.65 -5.10
C LEU A 81 7.22 15.54 -4.26
N PHE A 82 8.16 14.95 -3.51
CA PHE A 82 9.01 15.68 -2.58
C PHE A 82 10.35 16.05 -3.21
N THR A 83 10.78 17.30 -3.03
CA THR A 83 12.09 17.80 -3.54
C THR A 83 13.29 17.31 -2.72
N ASN A 84 13.04 16.82 -1.51
CA ASN A 84 14.03 16.36 -0.54
C ASN A 84 13.80 14.90 -0.13
N ASN A 85 13.36 14.05 -1.06
CA ASN A 85 13.12 12.65 -0.79
C ASN A 85 14.41 11.81 -0.80
N PHE A 86 14.34 10.61 -0.21
CA PHE A 86 15.42 9.63 -0.30
C PHE A 86 15.51 9.06 -1.71
N ASN A 87 16.70 9.02 -2.31
CA ASN A 87 16.91 8.23 -3.52
C ASN A 87 16.67 6.75 -3.21
N CYS A 88 15.91 6.07 -4.08
CA CYS A 88 15.52 4.68 -3.87
C CYS A 88 15.52 3.90 -5.19
N PRO A 89 15.60 2.56 -5.14
CA PRO A 89 15.56 1.68 -6.31
C PRO A 89 14.14 1.49 -6.87
N LEU A 90 13.22 2.42 -6.68
CA LEU A 90 11.89 2.38 -7.30
C LEU A 90 11.85 3.30 -8.53
N GLU A 91 11.22 2.80 -9.59
CA GLU A 91 10.98 3.58 -10.80
C GLU A 91 9.63 3.20 -11.42
N VAL A 92 9.01 4.14 -12.14
CA VAL A 92 7.81 3.86 -12.93
C VAL A 92 8.20 3.63 -14.39
N ARG A 93 7.99 2.42 -14.90
CA ARG A 93 8.18 2.08 -16.32
C ARG A 93 6.87 1.64 -16.94
N LYS A 94 6.42 2.37 -17.98
CA LYS A 94 5.17 2.05 -18.71
C LYS A 94 3.98 1.81 -17.76
N GLY A 95 3.81 2.69 -16.75
CA GLY A 95 2.73 2.59 -15.77
C GLY A 95 2.91 1.52 -14.67
N HIS A 96 4.05 0.81 -14.63
CA HIS A 96 4.35 -0.17 -13.58
C HIS A 96 5.40 0.38 -12.63
N LEU A 97 5.14 0.31 -11.32
CA LEU A 97 6.16 0.57 -10.30
C LEU A 97 7.06 -0.66 -10.19
N THR A 98 8.34 -0.50 -10.49
CA THR A 98 9.32 -1.59 -10.54
C THR A 98 10.49 -1.33 -9.62
N PHE A 99 11.09 -2.41 -9.10
CA PHE A 99 12.35 -2.37 -8.37
C PHE A 99 13.52 -2.51 -9.35
N ASN A 100 14.37 -1.49 -9.42
CA ASN A 100 15.55 -1.46 -10.28
C ASN A 100 16.81 -1.67 -9.43
N SER A 101 17.38 -2.87 -9.50
CA SER A 101 18.58 -3.26 -8.75
C SER A 101 19.85 -2.50 -9.15
N ASN A 102 19.85 -1.78 -10.28
CA ASN A 102 20.97 -0.92 -10.67
C ASN A 102 20.97 0.42 -9.92
N HIS A 103 19.84 0.81 -9.32
CA HIS A 103 19.74 2.01 -8.51
C HIS A 103 20.01 1.65 -7.04
N LYS A 104 20.63 2.57 -6.32
CA LYS A 104 20.98 2.38 -4.90
C LYS A 104 20.19 3.34 -4.03
N TRP A 105 20.01 2.95 -2.78
CA TRP A 105 19.60 3.87 -1.74
C TRP A 105 20.70 4.90 -1.49
N GLU A 106 20.32 6.16 -1.34
CA GLU A 106 21.20 7.17 -0.76
C GLU A 106 20.85 7.31 0.72
N THR A 107 21.68 6.70 1.56
CA THR A 107 21.55 6.75 3.01
C THR A 107 22.62 7.69 3.56
N PRO A 108 22.28 8.92 3.99
CA PRO A 108 23.27 9.83 4.56
C PRO A 108 23.86 9.37 5.90
N PHE A 109 23.42 8.23 6.43
CA PHE A 109 23.76 7.72 7.77
C PHE A 109 24.23 6.25 7.80
N VAL A 110 24.42 5.62 6.64
CA VAL A 110 24.94 4.24 6.51
C VAL A 110 25.98 4.19 5.41
#